data_AF-A0A956UPL3-F1
#
_entry.id   AF-A0A956UPL3-F1
#
_cell.length_a   1.000
_cell.length_b   1.000
_cell.length_c   1.000
_cell.angle_alpha   90.00
_cell.angle_beta   90.00
_cell.angle_gamma   90.00
#
_symmetry.space_group_name_H-M   'P 1'
#
loop_
_entity.id
_entity.type
_entity.pdbx_description
1 polymer ?
#
loop_
_entity_poly.entity_id
_entity_poly.type
_entity_poly.pdbx_seq_one_letter_code
_entity_poly.pdbx_strand_id
1 'polypeptide(L)'
;MTPPAPPTEPRLRPWDALRFRDYRFLWGTGLLVVISLWMRILATSQWLFDETGSEAVLGLIGLVQLFVQIPALLWGGAVADHLDRKKVMLGAQMGTFGVLLALGIMSGAGVLEPWHVYTAIGI
;
A
#
# COMPACT_ATOMS: atom_id res chain seq x y z
N MET A 1 -5.02 -60.40 8.43
CA MET A 1 -4.71 -59.06 8.96
C MET A 1 -5.14 -58.06 7.91
N THR A 2 -6.22 -57.30 8.15
CA THR A 2 -6.67 -56.25 7.24
C THR A 2 -5.75 -55.04 7.36
N PRO A 3 -5.33 -54.40 6.25
CA PRO A 3 -4.53 -53.19 6.30
C PRO A 3 -5.27 -52.07 7.07
N PRO A 4 -4.57 -51.27 7.89
CA PRO A 4 -5.18 -50.11 8.54
C PRO A 4 -5.71 -49.14 7.48
N ALA A 5 -6.90 -48.58 7.73
CA ALA A 5 -7.51 -47.61 6.83
C ALA A 5 -6.58 -46.41 6.60
N PRO A 6 -6.48 -45.87 5.37
CA PRO A 6 -5.62 -44.74 5.09
C PRO A 6 -6.04 -43.52 5.92
N PRO A 7 -5.09 -42.69 6.39
CA PRO A 7 -5.39 -41.49 7.14
C PRO A 7 -6.28 -40.57 6.31
N THR A 8 -7.36 -40.07 6.92
CA THR A 8 -8.27 -39.11 6.28
C THR A 8 -7.59 -37.76 6.24
N GLU A 9 -7.12 -37.34 5.07
CA GLU A 9 -6.53 -36.01 4.93
C GLU A 9 -7.57 -34.94 5.29
N PRO A 10 -7.19 -33.91 6.08
CA PRO A 10 -8.10 -32.83 6.42
C PRO A 10 -8.59 -32.14 5.14
N ARG A 11 -9.91 -32.18 4.88
CA ARG A 11 -10.53 -31.39 3.80
C ARG A 11 -10.50 -29.90 4.17
N LEU A 12 -9.42 -29.22 3.83
CA LEU A 12 -9.32 -27.76 3.94
C LEU A 12 -10.29 -27.10 2.95
N ARG A 13 -11.20 -26.27 3.46
CA ARG A 13 -12.09 -25.42 2.65
C ARG A 13 -11.41 -24.07 2.42
N PRO A 14 -11.65 -23.38 1.28
CA PRO A 14 -11.04 -22.08 1.00
C PRO A 14 -11.28 -21.03 2.11
N TRP A 15 -12.43 -21.11 2.78
CA TRP A 15 -12.83 -20.18 3.83
C TRP A 15 -12.27 -20.52 5.22
N ASP A 16 -11.61 -21.67 5.40
CA ASP A 16 -11.09 -22.09 6.70
C ASP A 16 -10.00 -21.15 7.22
N ALA A 17 -9.27 -20.47 6.31
CA ALA A 17 -8.29 -19.45 6.68
C ALA A 17 -8.95 -18.24 7.38
N LEU A 18 -10.19 -17.89 7.03
CA LEU A 18 -10.94 -16.81 7.69
C LEU A 18 -11.42 -17.20 9.09
N ARG A 19 -11.24 -18.44 9.56
CA ARG A 19 -11.54 -18.77 10.96
C ARG A 19 -10.53 -18.17 11.93
N PHE A 20 -9.30 -17.90 11.46
CA PHE A 20 -8.26 -17.28 12.27
C PHE A 20 -8.48 -15.77 12.36
N ARG A 21 -8.65 -15.28 13.59
CA ARG A 21 -8.90 -13.85 13.88
C ARG A 21 -7.84 -12.94 13.26
N ASP A 22 -6.56 -13.27 13.44
CA ASP A 22 -5.46 -12.46 12.93
C ASP A 22 -5.45 -12.41 11.40
N TYR A 23 -5.80 -13.53 10.74
CA TYR A 23 -5.90 -13.59 9.28
C TYR A 23 -7.07 -12.76 8.75
N ARG A 24 -8.23 -12.75 9.44
CA ARG A 24 -9.35 -11.87 9.10
C ARG A 24 -8.97 -10.40 9.15
N PHE A 25 -8.24 -9.99 10.19
CA PHE A 25 -7.75 -8.61 10.30
C PHE A 25 -6.75 -8.28 9.20
N LEU A 26 -5.80 -9.17 8.93
CA LEU A 26 -4.83 -8.99 7.85
C LEU A 26 -5.53 -8.81 6.50
N TRP A 27 -6.52 -9.65 6.19
CA TRP A 27 -7.27 -9.55 4.94
C TRP A 27 -8.15 -8.31 4.87
N GLY A 28 -8.93 -8.02 5.91
CA GLY A 28 -9.82 -6.87 5.94
C GLY A 28 -9.06 -5.55 5.82
N THR A 29 -7.94 -5.43 6.54
CA THR A 29 -7.06 -4.26 6.44
C THR A 29 -6.33 -4.21 5.11
N GLY A 30 -5.84 -5.34 4.60
CA GLY A 30 -5.18 -5.41 3.28
C GLY A 30 -6.09 -4.97 2.14
N LEU A 31 -7.37 -5.39 2.16
CA LEU A 31 -8.36 -4.94 1.20
C LEU A 31 -8.55 -3.42 1.27
N LEU A 32 -8.71 -2.88 2.48
CA LEU A 32 -8.86 -1.45 2.69
C LEU A 32 -7.65 -0.66 2.17
N VAL A 33 -6.44 -1.14 2.47
CA VAL A 33 -5.18 -0.52 2.00
C VAL A 33 -5.12 -0.48 0.47
N VAL A 34 -5.50 -1.56 -0.21
CA VAL A 34 -5.50 -1.60 -1.68
C VAL A 34 -6.52 -0.60 -2.26
N ILE A 35 -7.72 -0.53 -1.69
CA ILE A 35 -8.74 0.44 -2.11
C ILE A 35 -8.23 1.87 -1.90
N SER A 36 -7.66 2.16 -0.72
CA SER A 36 -7.08 3.46 -0.41
C SER A 36 -5.95 3.85 -1.36
N LEU A 37 -5.10 2.90 -1.75
CA LEU A 37 -4.02 3.14 -2.72
C LEU A 37 -4.58 3.55 -4.08
N TRP A 38 -5.59 2.85 -4.59
CA TRP A 38 -6.21 3.19 -5.88
C TRP A 38 -6.94 4.53 -5.83
N MET A 39 -7.68 4.79 -4.76
CA MET A 39 -8.31 6.10 -4.56
C MET A 39 -7.29 7.23 -4.50
N ARG A 40 -6.17 7.03 -3.79
CA ARG A 40 -5.06 8.01 -3.76
C ARG A 40 -4.53 8.29 -5.16
N ILE A 41 -4.25 7.25 -5.94
CA ILE A 41 -3.71 7.38 -7.29
C ILE A 41 -4.68 8.17 -8.17
N LEU A 42 -5.95 7.78 -8.20
CA LEU A 42 -6.98 8.43 -9.02
C LEU A 42 -7.22 9.88 -8.61
N ALA A 43 -7.35 10.16 -7.31
CA ALA A 43 -7.59 11.52 -6.83
C ALA A 43 -6.41 12.45 -7.16
N THR A 44 -5.19 11.96 -6.95
CA THR A 44 -3.96 12.72 -7.20
C THR A 44 -3.74 12.96 -8.69
N SER A 45 -3.96 11.94 -9.53
CA SER A 45 -3.84 12.08 -10.98
C SER A 45 -4.87 13.05 -11.53
N GLN A 46 -6.13 12.95 -11.09
CA GLN A 46 -7.19 13.84 -11.53
C GLN A 46 -6.90 15.29 -11.11
N TRP A 47 -6.58 15.51 -9.83
CA TRP A 47 -6.26 16.84 -9.33
C TRP A 47 -5.07 17.47 -10.07
N LEU A 48 -4.00 16.70 -10.31
CA LEU A 48 -2.83 17.21 -11.02
C LEU A 48 -3.15 17.55 -12.49
N PHE A 49 -4.01 16.75 -13.14
CA PHE A 49 -4.47 17.04 -14.49
C PHE A 49 -5.30 18.33 -14.53
N ASP A 50 -6.22 18.50 -13.58
CA ASP A 50 -7.06 19.69 -13.50
C ASP A 50 -6.20 20.96 -13.27
N GLU A 51 -5.11 20.86 -12.50
CA GLU A 51 -4.20 21.97 -12.20
C GLU A 51 -3.24 22.30 -13.36
N THR A 52 -2.72 21.28 -14.06
CA THR A 52 -1.64 21.47 -15.06
C THR A 52 -2.11 21.37 -16.51
N GLY A 53 -3.26 20.76 -16.78
CA GLY A 53 -3.83 20.55 -18.11
C GLY A 53 -2.98 19.69 -19.06
N SER A 54 -1.94 19.01 -18.55
CA SER A 54 -0.92 18.35 -19.38
C SER A 54 -0.77 16.86 -19.07
N GLU A 55 -1.02 16.03 -20.06
CA GLU A 55 -0.86 14.57 -19.98
C GLU A 55 0.59 14.14 -19.76
N ALA A 56 1.57 14.92 -20.24
CA ALA A 56 2.99 14.64 -20.06
C ALA A 56 3.42 14.71 -18.58
N VAL A 57 2.79 15.61 -17.82
CA VAL A 57 3.04 15.82 -16.39
C VAL A 57 2.54 14.63 -15.56
N LEU A 58 1.43 14.00 -15.96
CA LEU A 58 0.97 12.75 -15.38
C LEU A 58 1.96 11.59 -15.61
N GLY A 59 2.57 11.53 -16.81
CA GLY A 59 3.60 10.53 -17.10
C GLY A 59 4.82 10.64 -16.16
N LEU A 60 5.15 11.86 -15.73
CA LEU A 60 6.26 12.11 -14.80
C LEU A 60 6.01 11.51 -13.41
N ILE A 61 4.75 11.44 -12.96
CA ILE A 61 4.39 10.73 -11.71
C ILE A 61 4.92 9.29 -11.74
N GLY A 62 4.67 8.57 -12.84
CA GLY A 62 5.10 7.18 -13.00
C GLY A 62 6.63 7.03 -12.98
N LEU A 63 7.34 7.97 -13.60
CA LEU A 63 8.82 7.98 -13.58
C LEU A 63 9.37 8.25 -12.18
N VAL A 64 8.83 9.25 -11.47
CA VAL A 64 9.20 9.55 -10.09
C VAL A 64 8.92 8.34 -9.19
N GLN A 65 7.76 7.72 -9.35
CA GLN A 65 7.40 6.52 -8.60
C GLN A 65 8.43 5.41 -8.83
N LEU A 66 8.76 5.09 -10.09
CA LEU A 66 9.72 4.03 -10.40
C LEU A 66 11.10 4.32 -9.78
N PHE A 67 11.55 5.57 -9.88
CA PHE A 67 12.83 6.01 -9.35
C PHE A 67 12.92 5.83 -7.84
N VAL A 68 11.84 6.06 -7.10
CA VAL A 68 11.81 5.91 -5.64
C VAL A 68 11.55 4.46 -5.21
N GLN A 69 10.69 3.75 -5.94
CA GLN A 69 10.26 2.41 -5.56
C GLN A 69 11.37 1.37 -5.73
N ILE A 70 12.24 1.51 -6.74
CA ILE A 70 13.35 0.56 -6.98
C ILE A 70 14.33 0.53 -5.78
N PRO A 71 14.89 1.67 -5.32
CA PRO A 71 15.68 1.71 -4.10
C PRO A 71 14.90 1.20 -2.89
N ALA A 72 13.66 1.64 -2.71
CA ALA A 72 12.85 1.23 -1.57
C ALA A 72 12.65 -0.30 -1.51
N LEU A 73 12.52 -0.98 -2.66
CA LEU A 73 12.45 -2.44 -2.72
C LEU A 73 13.77 -3.10 -2.31
N LEU A 74 14.88 -2.61 -2.84
CA LEU A 74 16.23 -3.14 -2.56
C LEU A 74 16.62 -3.01 -1.09
N TRP A 75 16.46 -1.82 -0.51
CA TRP A 75 16.81 -1.57 0.89
C TRP A 75 15.70 -2.01 1.86
N GLY A 76 14.44 -1.85 1.47
CA GLY A 76 13.29 -2.21 2.32
C GLY A 76 13.23 -3.70 2.61
N GLY A 77 13.59 -4.56 1.63
CA GLY A 77 13.71 -6.00 1.85
C GLY A 77 14.75 -6.35 2.91
N ALA A 78 15.96 -5.79 2.78
CA ALA A 78 17.03 -6.00 3.76
C ALA A 78 16.63 -5.52 5.17
N VAL A 79 15.99 -4.36 5.27
CA VAL A 79 15.50 -3.83 6.57
C VAL A 79 14.40 -4.72 7.16
N ALA A 80 13.49 -5.24 6.33
CA ALA A 80 12.41 -6.12 6.77
C ALA A 80 12.90 -7.47 7.30
N ASP A 81 14.05 -7.95 6.81
CA ASP A 81 14.66 -9.20 7.25
C ASP A 81 15.38 -9.07 8.61
N HIS A 82 15.87 -7.87 8.94
CA HIS A 82 16.63 -7.63 10.17
C HIS A 82 15.79 -7.09 11.34
N LEU A 83 14.63 -6.48 11.07
CA LEU A 83 13.76 -5.88 12.07
C LEU A 83 12.47 -6.66 12.28
N ASP A 84 11.76 -6.36 13.37
CA ASP A 84 10.41 -6.89 13.58
C ASP A 84 9.47 -6.39 12.47
N ARG A 85 9.10 -7.31 11.56
CA ARG A 85 8.19 -7.06 10.43
C ARG A 85 6.92 -6.30 10.81
N LYS A 86 6.35 -6.53 12.01
CA LYS A 86 5.13 -5.84 12.44
C LYS A 86 5.40 -4.36 12.70
N LYS A 87 6.54 -4.03 13.32
CA LYS A 87 6.94 -2.65 13.61
C LYS A 87 7.32 -1.91 12.34
N VAL A 88 8.03 -2.56 11.42
CA VAL A 88 8.37 -2.00 10.11
C VAL A 88 7.09 -1.67 9.32
N MET A 89 6.16 -2.62 9.25
CA MET A 89 4.90 -2.43 8.55
C MET A 89 4.05 -1.31 9.18
N LEU A 90 3.96 -1.27 10.52
CA LEU A 90 3.22 -0.22 11.22
C LEU A 90 3.85 1.16 11.01
N GLY A 91 5.18 1.27 11.07
CA GLY A 91 5.92 2.50 10.82
C GLY A 91 5.69 3.03 9.40
N ALA A 92 5.78 2.15 8.40
CA ALA A 92 5.49 2.51 7.01
C ALA A 92 4.05 3.02 6.84
N GLN A 93 3.06 2.30 7.39
CA GLN A 93 1.66 2.70 7.32
C GLN A 93 1.39 4.04 8.02
N MET A 94 2.00 4.28 9.19
CA MET A 94 1.88 5.56 9.89
C MET A 94 2.53 6.71 9.11
N GLY A 95 3.67 6.45 8.46
CA GLY A 95 4.33 7.41 7.56
C GLY A 95 3.41 7.80 6.39
N THR A 96 2.89 6.81 5.66
CA THR A 96 1.93 7.04 4.56
C THR A 96 0.70 7.80 5.05
N PHE A 97 0.14 7.43 6.20
CA PHE A 97 -1.02 8.13 6.78
C PHE A 97 -0.71 9.60 7.08
N GLY A 98 0.44 9.88 7.70
CA GLY A 98 0.85 11.25 8.03
C GLY A 98 1.01 12.12 6.79
N VAL A 99 1.60 11.58 5.72
CA VAL A 99 1.79 12.29 4.44
C VAL A 99 0.44 12.56 3.78
N LEU A 100 -0.45 11.57 3.73
CA LEU A 100 -1.78 11.74 3.15
C LEU A 100 -2.62 12.76 3.93
N LEU A 101 -2.52 12.75 5.26
CA LEU A 101 -3.19 13.72 6.11
C LEU A 101 -2.67 15.14 5.84
N ALA A 102 -1.35 15.30 5.74
CA ALA A 102 -0.75 16.58 5.40
C ALA A 102 -1.22 17.09 4.03
N LEU A 103 -1.19 16.25 2.99
CA LEU A 103 -1.71 16.61 1.66
C LEU A 103 -3.19 17.00 1.70
N GLY A 104 -4.03 16.27 2.44
CA GLY A 104 -5.44 16.58 2.60
C GLY A 104 -5.67 17.95 3.26
N ILE A 105 -4.90 18.27 4.30
CA ILE A 105 -4.94 19.59 4.95
C ILE A 105 -4.51 20.70 3.97
N MET A 106 -3.42 20.48 3.23
CA MET A 106 -2.92 21.45 2.25
C MET A 106 -3.90 21.68 1.10
N SER A 107 -4.57 20.62 0.64
CA SER A 107 -5.66 20.69 -0.34
C SER A 107 -6.81 21.55 0.17
N GLY A 108 -7.27 21.30 1.40
CA GLY A 108 -8.34 22.09 2.03
C GLY A 108 -7.97 23.55 2.30
N ALA A 109 -6.68 23.84 2.52
CA ALA A 109 -6.15 25.19 2.70
C ALA A 109 -5.84 25.93 1.38
N GLY A 110 -5.94 25.26 0.23
CA GLY A 110 -5.66 25.85 -1.08
C GLY A 110 -4.19 26.15 -1.35
N VAL A 111 -3.26 25.53 -0.61
CA VAL A 111 -1.80 25.70 -0.76
C VAL A 111 -1.15 24.47 -1.40
N LEU A 112 -1.95 23.55 -1.92
CA LEU A 112 -1.47 22.33 -2.54
C LEU A 112 -0.86 22.64 -3.90
N GLU A 113 0.45 22.50 -4.00
CA GLU A 113 1.20 22.62 -5.26
C GLU A 113 1.66 21.24 -5.78
N PRO A 114 1.88 21.08 -7.11
CA PRO A 114 2.29 19.83 -7.73
C PRO A 114 3.51 19.13 -7.12
N TRP A 115 4.47 19.87 -6.58
CA TRP A 115 5.67 19.28 -5.97
C TRP A 115 5.39 18.53 -4.67
N HIS A 116 4.36 18.90 -3.92
CA HIS A 116 3.92 18.13 -2.73
C HIS A 116 3.42 16.75 -3.14
N VAL A 117 2.74 16.68 -4.28
CA VAL A 117 2.27 15.42 -4.86
C VAL A 117 3.45 14.54 -5.26
N TYR A 118 4.43 15.09 -6.00
CA TYR A 118 5.61 14.34 -6.41
C TYR A 118 6.42 13.78 -5.24
N THR A 119 6.58 14.56 -4.18
CA THR A 119 7.28 14.11 -2.97
C THR A 119 6.51 13.02 -2.22
N ALA A 120 5.18 13.14 -2.13
CA ALA A 120 4.33 12.14 -1.47
C ALA A 120 4.21 10.81 -2.23
N ILE A 121 4.42 10.81 -3.55
CA ILE A 121 4.48 9.58 -4.36
C ILE A 121 5.69 8.72 -3.99
N GLY A 122 6.78 9.35 -3.50
CA GLY A 122 8.00 8.68 -3.10
C GLY A 122 7.99 8.05 -1.69
N ILE A 123 6.85 7.99 -1.03
CA ILE A 123 6.69 7.42 0.33
C ILE A 123 5.76 6.22 0.26
#